data_AF-A0A8S3I4M9-F1
#
_entry.id   AF-A0A8S3I4M9-F1
#
_cell.length_a   1.000
_cell.length_b   1.000
_cell.length_c   1.000
_cell.angle_alpha   90.00
_cell.angle_beta   90.00
_cell.angle_gamma   90.00
#
_symmetry.space_group_name_H-M   'P 1'
#
loop_
_entity.id
_entity.type
_entity.pdbx_description
1 polymer ?
#
loop_
_entity_poly.entity_id
_entity_poly.type
_entity_poly.pdbx_seq_one_letter_code
_entity_poly.pdbx_strand_id
1 'polypeptide(L)'
;SPADCQRLQQKNLSLKCADPYQCIANDTEKLKQITLLSTSKCRTEQDRMLDTYFLCLKEKTTDQCDCPSNLISCVDDALESKSICNCRNGGTCFWSNSTNYRCYCPPGWSGPDCLNEIDLCSSQPCYNNGTCISNLNKFTCLCPTNSKGIYCQDLIDPCESNPCLNNGQCQRESNNNKYKCYCSSSYAGNNCEIYQTPCLSQPCQNNGRCNDYINNTFQCQCPFSYKGIYCEKSIDLCRTQSNRSLCLNGGLCQISNHTIECVCLPGYTGLFCEINIDECYTRPCSS
;
A
#
# COMPACT_ATOMS: atom_id res chain seq x y z
N SER A 1 -17.43 -55.89 43.85
CA SER A 1 -18.75 -56.43 44.26
C SER A 1 -18.92 -56.25 45.77
N PRO A 2 -20.13 -56.34 46.34
CA PRO A 2 -20.34 -56.35 47.80
C PRO A 2 -19.54 -57.45 48.53
N ALA A 3 -19.06 -58.47 47.82
CA ALA A 3 -18.21 -59.53 48.36
C ALA A 3 -16.73 -59.14 48.52
N ASP A 4 -16.25 -58.11 47.81
CA ASP A 4 -14.85 -57.66 47.90
C ASP A 4 -14.65 -56.68 49.08
N CYS A 5 -15.75 -56.05 49.53
CA CYS A 5 -15.77 -55.10 50.64
C CYS A 5 -15.58 -55.77 52.02
N GLN A 6 -15.94 -57.06 52.15
CA GLN A 6 -15.75 -57.82 53.39
C GLN A 6 -14.33 -58.37 53.58
N ARG A 7 -13.47 -58.36 52.56
CA ARG A 7 -12.10 -58.89 52.68
C ARG A 7 -11.08 -57.88 53.22
N LEU A 8 -11.37 -56.58 53.17
CA LEU A 8 -10.43 -55.52 53.55
C LEU A 8 -10.56 -55.03 55.01
N GLN A 9 -11.51 -55.57 55.78
CA GLN A 9 -11.70 -55.22 57.19
C GLN A 9 -10.76 -55.93 58.18
N GLN A 10 -9.86 -56.82 57.74
CA GLN A 10 -9.12 -57.70 58.66
C GLN A 10 -7.65 -57.39 58.93
N LYS A 11 -7.03 -56.34 58.38
CA LYS A 11 -5.61 -56.09 58.64
C LYS A 11 -5.32 -54.67 59.10
N ASN A 12 -5.57 -54.47 60.39
CA ASN A 12 -5.10 -53.38 61.26
C ASN A 12 -3.77 -52.77 60.78
N LEU A 13 -3.84 -51.53 60.29
CA LEU A 13 -2.68 -50.68 60.03
C LEU A 13 -2.08 -50.16 61.34
N SER A 14 -0.74 -50.05 61.37
CA SER A 14 -0.03 -49.13 62.25
C SER A 14 1.21 -48.61 61.53
N LEU A 15 1.21 -47.33 61.17
CA LEU A 15 2.29 -46.60 60.48
C LEU A 15 2.81 -45.46 61.36
N LYS A 16 4.12 -45.21 61.33
CA LYS A 16 4.80 -43.95 61.71
C LYS A 16 5.89 -43.62 60.66
N CYS A 17 6.02 -42.36 60.28
CA CYS A 17 6.71 -41.88 59.07
C CYS A 17 8.01 -41.08 59.35
N ALA A 18 8.89 -40.95 58.33
CA ALA A 18 9.62 -39.71 57.95
C ALA A 18 10.25 -39.86 56.53
N ASP A 19 10.16 -38.79 55.73
CA ASP A 19 10.32 -38.64 54.27
C ASP A 19 11.62 -39.11 53.56
N PRO A 20 11.66 -39.24 52.21
CA PRO A 20 10.75 -38.69 51.19
C PRO A 20 9.79 -39.73 50.60
N TYR A 21 8.69 -40.00 51.30
CA TYR A 21 7.57 -40.82 50.81
C TYR A 21 6.32 -40.41 51.58
N GLN A 22 5.34 -39.78 50.90
CA GLN A 22 4.07 -39.40 51.49
C GLN A 22 3.13 -40.61 51.66
N CYS A 23 2.41 -40.65 52.78
CA CYS A 23 1.28 -41.55 53.03
C CYS A 23 -0.06 -40.83 52.76
N ILE A 24 -1.08 -41.56 52.29
CA ILE A 24 -2.47 -41.08 52.22
C ILE A 24 -3.29 -41.71 53.36
N ALA A 25 -4.12 -40.88 54.00
CA ALA A 25 -5.05 -41.23 55.08
C ALA A 25 -6.45 -41.62 54.54
N ASN A 26 -7.20 -42.36 55.33
CA ASN A 26 -8.41 -43.09 54.94
C ASN A 26 -9.72 -42.30 55.08
N ASP A 27 -9.71 -40.98 54.87
CA ASP A 27 -10.91 -40.13 55.06
C ASP A 27 -11.01 -39.02 54.01
N THR A 28 -12.16 -38.94 53.34
CA THR A 28 -12.42 -38.20 52.10
C THR A 28 -12.64 -36.70 52.27
N GLU A 29 -12.62 -36.15 53.49
CA GLU A 29 -12.68 -34.68 53.67
C GLU A 29 -11.34 -33.95 53.41
N LYS A 30 -10.20 -34.64 53.37
CA LYS A 30 -8.88 -34.04 53.07
C LYS A 30 -8.48 -34.05 51.60
N LEU A 31 -9.42 -34.36 50.70
CA LEU A 31 -9.24 -34.35 49.24
C LEU A 31 -9.29 -32.95 48.60
N LYS A 32 -9.31 -31.86 49.39
CA LYS A 32 -9.55 -30.51 48.87
C LYS A 32 -8.36 -29.54 48.81
N GLN A 33 -7.12 -29.95 49.12
CA GLN A 33 -5.99 -28.98 49.14
C GLN A 33 -4.64 -29.38 48.54
N ILE A 34 -4.47 -30.51 47.84
CA ILE A 34 -3.13 -30.87 47.32
C ILE A 34 -3.13 -31.02 45.80
N THR A 35 -2.60 -29.97 45.18
CA THR A 35 -2.25 -29.77 43.78
C THR A 35 -1.10 -30.70 43.34
N LEU A 36 -1.13 -31.07 42.05
CA LEU A 36 -0.11 -31.72 41.21
C LEU A 36 1.28 -31.98 41.81
N LEU A 37 1.87 -33.14 41.50
CA LEU A 37 3.22 -33.21 40.92
C LEU A 37 3.48 -34.58 40.26
N SER A 38 3.70 -34.53 38.95
CA SER A 38 4.19 -35.57 38.03
C SER A 38 3.21 -36.70 37.63
N THR A 39 2.97 -36.77 36.32
CA THR A 39 2.19 -37.80 35.63
C THR A 39 3.15 -38.80 34.97
N SER A 40 3.15 -40.07 35.39
CA SER A 40 3.76 -41.16 34.63
C SER A 40 2.66 -41.93 33.88
N LYS A 41 2.83 -42.10 32.56
CA LYS A 41 1.95 -42.92 31.70
C LYS A 41 2.65 -44.23 31.35
N CYS A 42 2.02 -45.36 31.62
CA CYS A 42 2.48 -46.69 31.18
C CYS A 42 1.85 -47.07 29.83
N ARG A 43 2.56 -47.84 29.00
CA ARG A 43 2.12 -48.30 27.67
C ARG A 43 2.31 -49.82 27.55
N THR A 44 1.35 -50.53 26.95
CA THR A 44 1.44 -51.96 26.62
C THR A 44 1.92 -52.18 25.18
N GLU A 45 2.39 -53.38 24.83
CA GLU A 45 2.97 -53.71 23.51
C GLU A 45 1.99 -53.69 22.31
N GLN A 46 0.71 -53.42 22.52
CA GLN A 46 -0.24 -53.16 21.43
C GLN A 46 -1.05 -51.91 21.76
N ASP A 47 -0.88 -50.88 20.93
CA ASP A 47 -1.42 -49.52 21.09
C ASP A 47 -2.86 -49.48 21.65
N ARG A 48 -2.98 -49.02 22.89
CA ARG A 48 -4.04 -48.12 23.37
C ARG A 48 -3.59 -47.50 24.69
N MET A 49 -3.55 -46.16 24.75
CA MET A 49 -3.42 -45.46 26.02
C MET A 49 -4.63 -45.80 26.88
N LEU A 50 -4.43 -46.52 27.98
CA LEU A 50 -5.38 -46.57 29.07
C LEU A 50 -4.82 -45.65 30.16
N ASP A 51 -5.51 -44.55 30.43
CA ASP A 51 -5.23 -43.70 31.58
C ASP A 51 -5.64 -44.48 32.83
N THR A 52 -4.75 -45.35 33.33
CA THR A 52 -4.94 -46.06 34.58
C THR A 52 -3.72 -45.83 35.46
N TYR A 53 -3.96 -45.20 36.61
CA TYR A 53 -2.95 -44.84 37.59
C TYR A 53 -2.69 -46.05 38.50
N PHE A 54 -1.43 -46.45 38.67
CA PHE A 54 -1.03 -47.51 39.61
C PHE A 54 -0.15 -46.93 40.73
N LEU A 55 -0.34 -47.43 41.95
CA LEU A 55 0.43 -47.09 43.14
C LEU A 55 1.54 -48.13 43.33
N CYS A 56 2.81 -47.72 43.31
CA CYS A 56 3.95 -48.55 43.71
C CYS A 56 4.25 -48.34 45.20
N LEU A 57 4.39 -49.43 45.97
CA LEU A 57 4.86 -49.39 47.36
C LEU A 57 6.30 -49.93 47.43
N LYS A 58 7.17 -49.21 48.13
CA LYS A 58 8.59 -49.56 48.29
C LYS A 58 8.79 -50.31 49.61
N GLU A 59 9.10 -51.61 49.57
CA GLU A 59 9.62 -52.35 50.72
C GLU A 59 11.14 -52.58 50.58
N LYS A 60 11.85 -52.49 51.71
CA LYS A 60 13.31 -52.45 51.73
C LYS A 60 13.93 -53.76 51.22
N THR A 61 14.76 -53.61 50.19
CA THR A 61 15.83 -54.51 49.70
C THR A 61 15.54 -55.55 48.62
N THR A 62 14.35 -55.59 48.03
CA THR A 62 14.11 -56.19 46.69
C THR A 62 12.83 -55.61 46.10
N ASP A 63 12.90 -54.98 44.92
CA ASP A 63 11.70 -54.53 44.18
C ASP A 63 10.98 -55.75 43.59
N GLN A 64 10.04 -56.32 44.35
CA GLN A 64 9.18 -57.40 43.87
C GLN A 64 7.82 -56.83 43.48
N CYS A 65 7.66 -56.51 42.19
CA CYS A 65 6.37 -56.17 41.59
C CYS A 65 5.55 -57.48 41.46
N ASP A 66 4.51 -57.69 42.27
CA ASP A 66 3.61 -58.84 42.13
C ASP A 66 2.63 -58.58 40.97
N CYS A 67 3.11 -58.80 39.75
CA CYS A 67 2.29 -58.74 38.54
C CYS A 67 1.49 -60.06 38.42
N PRO A 68 0.19 -60.03 38.08
CA PRO A 68 -0.51 -61.24 37.68
C PRO A 68 0.25 -61.88 36.52
N SER A 69 0.50 -63.19 36.65
CA SER A 69 1.42 -63.99 35.85
C SER A 69 1.32 -63.65 34.36
N ASN A 70 2.29 -62.88 33.84
CA ASN A 70 2.78 -62.76 32.45
C ASN A 70 3.38 -61.38 32.08
N LEU A 71 3.96 -60.60 33.01
CA LEU A 71 4.61 -59.33 32.69
C LEU A 71 6.00 -59.21 33.35
N ILE A 72 6.98 -58.85 32.51
CA ILE A 72 8.43 -58.79 32.76
C ILE A 72 8.80 -57.51 33.56
N SER A 73 9.91 -57.62 34.30
CA SER A 73 10.48 -56.75 35.34
C SER A 73 10.35 -55.22 35.25
N CYS A 74 10.19 -54.61 36.42
CA CYS A 74 10.45 -53.21 36.73
C CYS A 74 11.97 -52.93 36.60
N VAL A 75 12.40 -51.96 35.77
CA VAL A 75 13.83 -51.60 35.61
C VAL A 75 14.07 -50.28 36.35
N ASP A 76 15.10 -50.26 37.21
CA ASP A 76 15.55 -49.08 37.96
C ASP A 76 15.82 -47.87 37.04
N ASP A 77 15.23 -46.72 37.40
CA ASP A 77 15.46 -45.39 36.83
C ASP A 77 16.87 -44.84 37.18
N ALA A 78 17.91 -45.60 36.85
CA ALA A 78 19.29 -45.16 37.01
C ALA A 78 20.22 -45.81 35.99
N LEU A 79 19.94 -45.69 34.69
CA LEU A 79 20.96 -45.74 33.64
C LEU A 79 20.46 -45.13 32.32
N GLU A 80 21.20 -44.12 31.90
CA GLU A 80 21.19 -43.46 30.59
C GLU A 80 19.99 -42.57 30.28
N SER A 81 20.29 -41.29 30.08
CA SER A 81 19.48 -40.35 29.32
C SER A 81 19.09 -40.99 27.99
N LYS A 82 17.96 -41.70 27.95
CA LYS A 82 17.38 -42.16 26.70
C LYS A 82 16.98 -40.88 25.98
N SER A 83 17.83 -40.47 25.04
CA SER A 83 17.68 -39.26 24.25
C SER A 83 16.21 -39.21 23.80
N ILE A 84 15.49 -38.14 24.14
CA ILE A 84 14.13 -37.96 23.64
C ILE A 84 14.30 -37.36 22.26
N CYS A 85 13.71 -38.00 21.25
CA CYS A 85 13.80 -37.48 19.90
C CYS A 85 13.07 -36.15 19.81
N ASN A 86 13.83 -35.09 19.58
CA ASN A 86 13.39 -33.73 19.84
C ASN A 86 12.96 -32.97 18.58
N CYS A 87 12.43 -33.64 17.56
CA CYS A 87 12.01 -32.99 16.31
C CYS A 87 10.85 -32.02 16.55
N ARG A 88 10.99 -30.77 16.11
CA ARG A 88 9.98 -29.70 16.23
C ARG A 88 9.27 -29.46 14.91
N ASN A 89 8.22 -28.64 14.97
CA ASN A 89 7.48 -28.16 13.79
C ASN A 89 6.99 -29.26 12.84
N GLY A 90 6.61 -30.43 13.39
CA GLY A 90 6.14 -31.57 12.59
C GLY A 90 7.26 -32.41 11.96
N GLY A 91 8.52 -32.24 12.40
CA GLY A 91 9.64 -33.09 11.99
C GLY A 91 9.44 -34.55 12.34
N THR A 92 9.73 -35.45 11.38
CA THR A 92 9.64 -36.89 11.58
C THR A 92 10.95 -37.41 12.17
N CYS A 93 10.84 -38.10 13.30
CA CYS A 93 11.97 -38.67 14.01
C CYS A 93 12.39 -40.04 13.45
N PHE A 94 13.70 -40.24 13.29
CA PHE A 94 14.28 -41.56 13.01
C PHE A 94 15.46 -41.83 13.91
N TRP A 95 15.40 -42.95 14.64
CA TRP A 95 16.49 -43.41 15.49
C TRP A 95 17.56 -44.11 14.65
N SER A 96 18.81 -43.65 14.77
CA SER A 96 19.97 -44.31 14.15
C SER A 96 20.57 -45.37 15.07
N ASN A 97 20.52 -45.15 16.39
CA ASN A 97 20.84 -46.13 17.43
C ASN A 97 20.15 -45.74 18.75
N SER A 98 20.52 -46.32 19.88
CA SER A 98 19.88 -46.09 21.19
C SER A 98 20.06 -44.67 21.76
N THR A 99 20.99 -43.87 21.24
CA THR A 99 21.33 -42.53 21.75
C THR A 99 21.32 -41.43 20.69
N ASN A 100 21.30 -41.79 19.40
CA ASN A 100 21.38 -40.88 18.27
C ASN A 100 20.13 -40.98 17.38
N TYR A 101 19.51 -39.83 17.11
CA TYR A 101 18.37 -39.69 16.21
C TYR A 101 18.66 -38.64 15.14
N ARG A 102 17.91 -38.71 14.05
CA ARG A 102 17.87 -37.70 13.01
C ARG A 102 16.44 -37.25 12.78
N CYS A 103 16.24 -35.95 12.66
CA CYS A 103 14.97 -35.39 12.22
C CYS A 103 14.96 -35.21 10.70
N TYR A 104 13.89 -35.65 10.05
CA TYR A 104 13.55 -35.19 8.71
C TYR A 104 12.58 -34.04 8.84
N CYS A 105 13.07 -32.86 8.50
CA CYS A 105 12.27 -31.65 8.61
C CYS A 105 11.26 -31.55 7.47
N PRO A 106 10.02 -31.16 7.75
CA PRO A 106 9.09 -30.79 6.70
C PRO A 106 9.64 -29.59 5.91
N PRO A 107 9.13 -29.33 4.70
CA PRO A 107 9.52 -28.15 3.93
C PRO A 107 9.43 -26.88 4.79
N GLY A 108 10.35 -25.94 4.55
CA GLY A 108 10.48 -24.66 5.28
C GLY A 108 11.16 -24.72 6.64
N TRP A 109 11.55 -25.89 7.12
CA TRP A 109 12.31 -26.04 8.37
C TRP A 109 13.64 -26.76 8.13
N SER A 110 14.65 -26.40 8.91
CA SER A 110 16.01 -26.94 8.83
C SER A 110 16.67 -27.03 10.22
N GLY A 111 17.89 -27.56 10.24
CA GLY A 111 18.64 -27.82 11.46
C GLY A 111 18.37 -29.20 12.05
N PRO A 112 19.16 -29.61 13.06
CA PRO A 112 19.11 -30.95 13.63
C PRO A 112 17.76 -31.31 14.27
N ASP A 113 17.05 -30.31 14.81
CA ASP A 113 15.76 -30.48 15.48
C ASP A 113 14.59 -29.80 14.74
N CYS A 114 14.79 -29.35 13.49
CA CYS A 114 13.77 -28.64 12.69
C CYS A 114 13.26 -27.33 13.32
N LEU A 115 14.13 -26.64 14.04
CA LEU A 115 13.84 -25.37 14.71
C LEU A 115 14.09 -24.14 13.83
N ASN A 116 14.91 -24.26 12.78
CA ASN A 116 15.32 -23.12 11.98
C ASN A 116 14.38 -22.98 10.79
N GLU A 117 13.67 -21.86 10.68
CA GLU A 117 12.93 -21.54 9.46
C GLU A 117 13.92 -21.33 8.30
N ILE A 118 13.61 -21.91 7.14
CA ILE A 118 14.42 -21.72 5.94
C ILE A 118 14.08 -20.34 5.37
N ASP A 119 15.06 -19.44 5.38
CA ASP A 119 14.98 -18.19 4.65
C ASP A 119 15.23 -18.42 3.16
N LEU A 120 14.14 -18.49 2.39
CA LEU A 120 14.17 -18.67 0.94
C LEU A 120 14.65 -17.40 0.21
N CYS A 121 14.76 -16.26 0.89
CA CYS A 121 15.27 -15.01 0.31
C CYS A 121 16.80 -14.89 0.36
N SER A 122 17.49 -15.74 1.12
CA SER A 122 18.95 -15.74 1.22
C SER A 122 19.66 -15.97 -0.13
N SER A 123 19.01 -16.62 -1.10
CA SER A 123 19.52 -16.80 -2.46
C SER A 123 19.25 -15.62 -3.40
N GLN A 124 18.60 -14.56 -2.91
CA GLN A 124 18.20 -13.37 -3.68
C GLN A 124 17.42 -13.70 -4.97
N PRO A 125 16.28 -14.41 -4.88
CA PRO A 125 15.57 -14.89 -6.07
C PRO A 125 14.82 -13.81 -6.86
N CYS A 126 14.63 -12.62 -6.29
CA CYS A 126 13.87 -11.52 -6.92
C CYS A 126 14.78 -10.63 -7.77
N TYR A 127 14.48 -10.50 -9.06
CA TYR A 127 15.18 -9.64 -10.01
C TYR A 127 14.70 -8.18 -9.93
N ASN A 128 15.38 -7.28 -10.67
CA ASN A 128 14.98 -5.89 -10.89
C ASN A 128 14.67 -5.09 -9.60
N ASN A 129 15.45 -5.32 -8.53
CA ASN A 129 15.25 -4.72 -7.20
C ASN A 129 13.88 -5.07 -6.55
N GLY A 130 13.31 -6.24 -6.89
CA GLY A 130 12.17 -6.80 -6.19
C GLY A 130 12.45 -7.07 -4.72
N THR A 131 11.48 -6.79 -3.84
CA THR A 131 11.60 -7.09 -2.41
C THR A 131 11.18 -8.54 -2.17
N CYS A 132 12.10 -9.35 -1.66
CA CYS A 132 11.81 -10.74 -1.31
C CYS A 132 11.21 -10.85 0.09
N ILE A 133 10.10 -11.58 0.19
CA ILE A 133 9.46 -11.94 1.46
C ILE A 133 9.46 -13.46 1.57
N SER A 134 10.23 -13.99 2.52
CA SER A 134 10.19 -15.42 2.86
C SER A 134 8.96 -15.69 3.70
N ASN A 135 8.19 -16.70 3.32
CA ASN A 135 7.06 -17.24 4.09
C ASN A 135 7.33 -18.73 4.36
N LEU A 136 6.50 -19.35 5.20
CA LEU A 136 6.52 -20.80 5.43
C LEU A 136 6.42 -21.56 4.08
N ASN A 137 7.54 -22.14 3.67
CA ASN A 137 7.72 -23.05 2.53
C ASN A 137 7.62 -22.40 1.15
N LYS A 138 7.50 -21.07 1.07
CA LYS A 138 7.44 -20.33 -0.19
C LYS A 138 7.98 -18.92 0.00
N PHE A 139 8.47 -18.30 -1.05
CA PHE A 139 8.77 -16.86 -1.04
C PHE A 139 7.82 -16.10 -1.97
N THR A 140 7.78 -14.80 -1.81
CA THR A 140 7.04 -13.90 -2.69
C THR A 140 7.92 -12.72 -3.03
N CYS A 141 8.04 -12.41 -4.33
CA CYS A 141 8.69 -11.20 -4.79
C CYS A 141 7.66 -10.09 -4.95
N LEU A 142 7.84 -9.00 -4.21
CA LEU A 142 7.11 -7.77 -4.46
C LEU A 142 7.85 -6.98 -5.55
N CYS A 143 7.27 -6.98 -6.74
CA CYS A 143 7.86 -6.34 -7.90
C CYS A 143 7.66 -4.81 -7.87
N PRO A 144 8.71 -4.03 -8.17
CA PRO A 144 8.55 -2.60 -8.39
C PRO A 144 7.67 -2.34 -9.62
N THR A 145 7.12 -1.13 -9.70
CA THR A 145 6.12 -0.71 -10.71
C THR A 145 6.54 -0.88 -12.16
N ASN A 146 7.83 -1.07 -12.43
CA ASN A 146 8.43 -1.26 -13.74
C ASN A 146 8.73 -2.72 -14.09
N SER A 147 8.32 -3.70 -13.27
CA SER A 147 8.60 -5.13 -13.50
C SER A 147 7.41 -6.03 -13.13
N LYS A 148 7.33 -7.20 -13.78
CA LYS A 148 6.30 -8.22 -13.59
C LYS A 148 6.91 -9.63 -13.60
N GLY A 149 6.09 -10.63 -13.28
CA GLY A 149 6.48 -12.04 -13.20
C GLY A 149 6.73 -12.52 -11.76
N ILE A 150 6.80 -13.83 -11.58
CA ILE A 150 6.95 -14.47 -10.24
C ILE A 150 8.24 -14.03 -9.54
N TYR A 151 9.30 -13.80 -10.31
CA TYR A 151 10.60 -13.37 -9.82
C TYR A 151 10.90 -11.90 -10.18
N CYS A 152 9.91 -11.14 -10.64
CA CYS A 152 10.10 -9.79 -11.19
C CYS A 152 11.08 -9.74 -12.37
N GLN A 153 11.20 -10.84 -13.12
CA GLN A 153 12.19 -10.99 -14.19
C GLN A 153 11.85 -10.20 -15.46
N ASP A 154 10.57 -9.88 -15.66
CA ASP A 154 10.10 -9.24 -16.88
C ASP A 154 9.94 -7.73 -16.67
N LEU A 155 10.60 -6.91 -17.48
CA LEU A 155 10.39 -5.45 -17.45
C LEU A 155 9.07 -5.10 -18.14
N ILE A 156 8.22 -4.32 -17.48
CA ILE A 156 6.94 -3.85 -18.05
C ILE A 156 7.25 -2.90 -19.19
N ASP A 157 6.66 -3.11 -20.36
CA ASP A 157 6.74 -2.12 -21.44
C ASP A 157 5.78 -0.97 -21.13
N PRO A 158 6.28 0.25 -20.87
CA PRO A 158 5.42 1.38 -20.58
C PRO A 158 4.48 1.75 -21.75
N CYS A 159 4.74 1.25 -22.96
CA CYS A 159 3.86 1.41 -24.11
C CYS A 159 2.77 0.33 -24.23
N GLU A 160 2.83 -0.77 -23.46
CA GLU A 160 1.87 -1.89 -23.54
C GLU A 160 0.43 -1.44 -23.21
N SER A 161 0.29 -0.45 -22.33
CA SER A 161 -1.01 0.13 -21.96
C SER A 161 -1.53 1.20 -22.92
N ASN A 162 -0.83 1.47 -24.03
CA ASN A 162 -1.15 2.54 -24.99
C ASN A 162 -1.41 3.91 -24.33
N PRO A 163 -0.43 4.48 -23.61
CA PRO A 163 -0.64 5.73 -22.87
C PRO A 163 -0.81 6.97 -23.77
N CYS A 164 -0.35 6.91 -25.02
CA CYS A 164 -0.43 8.04 -25.96
C CYS A 164 -1.81 8.13 -26.61
N LEU A 165 -2.49 9.26 -26.41
CA LEU A 165 -3.81 9.55 -26.95
C LEU A 165 -3.73 10.08 -28.39
N ASN A 166 -4.89 10.22 -29.04
CA ASN A 166 -5.04 10.90 -30.33
C ASN A 166 -4.07 10.43 -31.43
N ASN A 167 -3.88 9.10 -31.53
CA ASN A 167 -2.96 8.44 -32.45
C ASN A 167 -1.47 8.86 -32.28
N GLY A 168 -1.07 9.26 -31.08
CA GLY A 168 0.34 9.47 -30.75
C GLY A 168 1.13 8.15 -30.77
N GLN A 169 2.35 8.18 -31.30
CA GLN A 169 3.24 7.02 -31.30
C GLN A 169 4.00 6.91 -29.97
N CYS A 170 3.88 5.78 -29.29
CA CYS A 170 4.61 5.52 -28.05
C CYS A 170 5.99 4.93 -28.35
N GLN A 171 7.03 5.47 -27.71
CA GLN A 171 8.36 4.89 -27.72
C GLN A 171 8.90 4.77 -26.30
N ARG A 172 9.40 3.59 -25.95
CA ARG A 172 10.13 3.35 -24.70
C ARG A 172 11.47 4.09 -24.71
N GLU A 173 11.78 4.81 -23.62
CA GLU A 173 13.08 5.43 -23.41
C GLU A 173 14.07 4.40 -22.84
N SER A 174 15.30 4.43 -23.35
CA SER A 174 16.31 3.38 -23.10
C SER A 174 16.71 3.19 -21.63
N ASN A 175 16.56 4.20 -20.77
CA ASN A 175 17.31 4.24 -19.51
C ASN A 175 16.49 4.17 -18.22
N ASN A 176 15.15 4.21 -18.26
CA ASN A 176 14.36 4.35 -17.01
C ASN A 176 12.96 3.75 -17.04
N ASN A 177 12.67 2.84 -17.97
CA ASN A 177 11.31 2.30 -18.17
C ASN A 177 10.24 3.40 -18.32
N LYS A 178 10.67 4.56 -18.82
CA LYS A 178 9.84 5.71 -19.20
C LYS A 178 9.41 5.54 -20.65
N TYR A 179 8.38 6.27 -21.04
CA TYR A 179 7.94 6.37 -22.42
C TYR A 179 7.89 7.83 -22.84
N LYS A 180 7.93 8.03 -24.15
CA LYS A 180 7.69 9.30 -24.80
C LYS A 180 6.63 9.12 -25.87
N CYS A 181 5.65 10.02 -25.88
CA CYS A 181 4.66 10.09 -26.94
C CYS A 181 5.13 11.07 -28.02
N TYR A 182 5.10 10.63 -29.28
CA TYR A 182 5.25 11.49 -30.44
C TYR A 182 3.88 11.84 -30.96
N CYS A 183 3.47 13.08 -30.71
CA CYS A 183 2.16 13.57 -31.06
C CYS A 183 2.07 13.93 -32.55
N SER A 184 0.88 13.74 -33.12
CA SER A 184 0.54 14.32 -34.43
C SER A 184 0.58 15.84 -34.36
N SER A 185 0.76 16.52 -35.49
CA SER A 185 0.94 17.99 -35.57
C SER A 185 -0.19 18.82 -34.94
N SER A 186 -1.38 18.26 -34.74
CA SER A 186 -2.52 18.92 -34.10
C SER A 186 -2.65 18.62 -32.60
N TYR A 187 -1.71 17.90 -31.99
CA TYR A 187 -1.78 17.51 -30.58
C TYR A 187 -0.44 17.74 -29.86
N ALA A 188 -0.53 17.97 -28.55
CA ALA A 188 0.60 18.19 -27.66
C ALA A 188 0.29 17.66 -26.25
N GLY A 189 1.23 17.85 -25.33
CA GLY A 189 1.17 17.27 -23.99
C GLY A 189 2.01 16.00 -23.88
N ASN A 190 2.13 15.47 -22.67
CA ASN A 190 2.97 14.29 -22.42
C ASN A 190 2.36 13.02 -23.02
N ASN A 191 1.04 12.98 -23.12
CA ASN A 191 0.25 11.88 -23.67
C ASN A 191 -0.53 12.30 -24.92
N CYS A 192 -0.17 13.42 -25.56
CA CYS A 192 -0.89 13.96 -26.73
C CYS A 192 -2.36 14.31 -26.46
N GLU A 193 -2.67 14.67 -25.22
CA GLU A 193 -4.01 14.97 -24.72
C GLU A 193 -4.51 16.37 -25.09
N ILE A 194 -3.60 17.28 -25.40
CA ILE A 194 -3.90 18.69 -25.67
C ILE A 194 -4.08 18.87 -27.17
N TYR A 195 -5.27 19.26 -27.62
CA TYR A 195 -5.47 19.67 -29.00
C TYR A 195 -4.83 21.04 -29.23
N GLN A 196 -3.91 21.14 -30.19
CA GLN A 196 -3.28 22.40 -30.57
C GLN A 196 -4.23 23.20 -31.46
N THR A 197 -4.86 24.22 -30.88
CA THR A 197 -5.55 25.25 -31.66
C THR A 197 -4.61 26.41 -31.96
N PRO A 198 -4.83 27.17 -33.04
CA PRO A 198 -3.98 28.32 -33.35
C PRO A 198 -4.00 29.38 -32.22
N CYS A 199 -5.11 29.54 -31.50
CA CYS A 199 -5.20 30.47 -30.36
C CYS A 199 -4.36 30.08 -29.14
N LEU A 200 -3.94 28.82 -29.02
CA LEU A 200 -3.09 28.35 -27.90
C LEU A 200 -1.75 29.10 -27.84
N SER A 201 -1.24 29.53 -29.00
CA SER A 201 -0.03 30.34 -29.13
C SER A 201 -0.19 31.81 -28.73
N GLN A 202 -1.42 32.22 -28.37
CA GLN A 202 -1.81 33.60 -28.06
C GLN A 202 -1.36 34.60 -29.15
N PRO A 203 -1.78 34.41 -30.41
CA PRO A 203 -1.25 35.19 -31.54
C PRO A 203 -1.74 36.65 -31.57
N CYS A 204 -2.82 36.98 -30.86
CA CYS A 204 -3.43 38.30 -30.86
C CYS A 204 -2.70 39.26 -29.91
N GLN A 205 -2.13 40.34 -30.46
CA GLN A 205 -1.41 41.36 -29.70
C GLN A 205 -2.37 42.38 -29.07
N ASN A 206 -1.82 43.25 -28.22
CA ASN A 206 -2.53 44.39 -27.61
C ASN A 206 -3.84 43.99 -26.91
N ASN A 207 -3.86 42.85 -26.21
CA ASN A 207 -5.04 42.29 -25.55
C ASN A 207 -6.22 41.98 -26.49
N GLY A 208 -5.95 41.67 -27.76
CA GLY A 208 -6.96 41.14 -28.67
C GLY A 208 -7.46 39.78 -28.22
N ARG A 209 -8.77 39.53 -28.38
CA ARG A 209 -9.38 38.23 -28.08
C ARG A 209 -9.19 37.29 -29.28
N CYS A 210 -8.57 36.14 -29.06
CA CYS A 210 -8.43 35.11 -30.08
C CYS A 210 -9.65 34.19 -30.09
N ASN A 211 -10.19 33.93 -31.28
CA ASN A 211 -11.25 32.95 -31.50
C ASN A 211 -10.79 31.90 -32.52
N ASP A 212 -10.91 30.62 -32.16
CA ASP A 212 -10.60 29.50 -33.04
C ASP A 212 -11.75 29.24 -34.03
N TYR A 213 -11.41 28.81 -35.26
CA TYR A 213 -12.35 28.47 -36.32
C TYR A 213 -12.08 27.06 -36.88
N ILE A 214 -13.08 26.51 -37.56
CA ILE A 214 -13.02 25.21 -38.24
C ILE A 214 -11.86 25.25 -39.28
N ASN A 215 -11.18 24.12 -39.48
CA ASN A 215 -9.99 23.95 -40.34
C ASN A 215 -8.68 24.57 -39.83
N ASN A 216 -8.48 24.62 -38.51
CA ASN A 216 -7.22 25.08 -37.91
C ASN A 216 -6.89 26.54 -38.27
N THR A 217 -7.91 27.40 -38.30
CA THR A 217 -7.78 28.84 -38.54
C THR A 217 -8.20 29.62 -37.30
N PHE A 218 -7.83 30.90 -37.21
CA PHE A 218 -8.21 31.77 -36.09
C PHE A 218 -8.50 33.19 -36.55
N GLN A 219 -9.20 33.96 -35.72
CA GLN A 219 -9.40 35.39 -35.90
C GLN A 219 -9.11 36.12 -34.59
N CYS A 220 -8.40 37.24 -34.69
CA CYS A 220 -8.26 38.19 -33.59
C CYS A 220 -9.38 39.22 -33.63
N GLN A 221 -10.14 39.30 -32.54
CA GLN A 221 -11.05 40.40 -32.28
C GLN A 221 -10.25 41.52 -31.60
N CYS A 222 -9.91 42.55 -32.36
CA CYS A 222 -9.07 43.64 -31.89
C CYS A 222 -9.82 44.63 -30.98
N PRO A 223 -9.15 45.20 -29.97
CA PRO A 223 -9.71 46.31 -29.21
C PRO A 223 -9.90 47.56 -30.08
N PHE A 224 -10.71 48.50 -29.58
CA PHE A 224 -11.18 49.69 -30.31
C PHE A 224 -10.06 50.50 -31.01
N SER A 225 -8.88 50.59 -30.41
CA SER A 225 -7.73 51.37 -30.92
C SER A 225 -6.71 50.56 -31.72
N TYR A 226 -7.02 49.33 -32.15
CA TYR A 226 -6.07 48.46 -32.87
C TYR A 226 -6.70 47.79 -34.10
N LYS A 227 -5.86 47.48 -35.10
CA LYS A 227 -6.21 46.74 -36.32
C LYS A 227 -5.08 45.82 -36.75
N GLY A 228 -5.36 45.02 -37.78
CA GLY A 228 -4.45 44.02 -38.33
C GLY A 228 -4.93 42.62 -38.01
N ILE A 229 -4.32 41.61 -38.64
CA ILE A 229 -4.69 40.20 -38.43
C ILE A 229 -4.35 39.78 -37.01
N TYR A 230 -3.31 40.38 -36.42
CA TYR A 230 -2.83 40.11 -35.06
C TYR A 230 -3.08 41.28 -34.12
N CYS A 231 -3.91 42.26 -34.50
CA CYS A 231 -4.11 43.50 -33.75
C CYS A 231 -2.82 44.30 -33.50
N GLU A 232 -1.85 44.17 -34.41
CA GLU A 232 -0.48 44.67 -34.25
C GLU A 232 -0.34 46.17 -34.57
N LYS A 233 -1.33 46.77 -35.21
CA LYS A 233 -1.28 48.18 -35.65
C LYS A 233 -2.22 49.03 -34.80
N SER A 234 -1.68 50.07 -34.16
CA SER A 234 -2.50 51.08 -33.49
C SER A 234 -3.26 51.95 -34.50
N ILE A 235 -4.47 52.38 -34.11
CA ILE A 235 -5.31 53.32 -34.87
C ILE A 235 -5.41 54.62 -34.07
N ASP A 236 -5.05 55.72 -34.71
CA ASP A 236 -5.45 57.05 -34.22
C ASP A 236 -6.89 57.31 -34.68
N LEU A 237 -7.82 57.06 -33.76
CA LEU A 237 -9.26 57.15 -34.03
C LEU A 237 -9.71 58.58 -34.35
N CYS A 238 -9.04 59.59 -33.79
CA CYS A 238 -9.32 61.01 -34.03
C CYS A 238 -8.83 61.48 -35.41
N ARG A 239 -7.91 60.74 -36.04
CA ARG A 239 -7.37 61.06 -37.38
C ARG A 239 -7.91 60.17 -38.48
N THR A 240 -8.85 59.27 -38.19
CA THR A 240 -9.54 58.50 -39.22
C THR A 240 -10.36 59.44 -40.12
N GLN A 241 -10.57 59.04 -41.38
CA GLN A 241 -11.29 59.85 -42.36
C GLN A 241 -12.68 60.29 -41.87
N SER A 242 -13.36 59.42 -41.13
CA SER A 242 -14.69 59.66 -40.58
C SER A 242 -14.68 60.63 -39.39
N ASN A 243 -13.61 60.62 -38.58
CA ASN A 243 -13.58 61.36 -37.31
C ASN A 243 -12.73 62.63 -37.35
N ARG A 244 -11.99 62.86 -38.45
CA ARG A 244 -11.06 63.97 -38.60
C ARG A 244 -11.70 65.35 -38.41
N SER A 245 -12.98 65.47 -38.76
CA SER A 245 -13.78 66.69 -38.62
C SER A 245 -14.97 66.48 -37.69
N LEU A 246 -14.91 65.48 -36.80
CA LEU A 246 -16.02 65.14 -35.90
C LEU A 246 -16.24 66.26 -34.86
N CYS A 247 -15.16 66.79 -34.27
CA CYS A 247 -15.24 67.89 -33.33
C CYS A 247 -15.21 69.23 -34.09
N LEU A 248 -16.34 69.93 -34.08
CA LEU A 248 -16.52 71.22 -34.76
C LEU A 248 -15.96 72.38 -33.93
N ASN A 249 -15.88 73.56 -34.56
CA ASN A 249 -15.49 74.82 -33.91
C ASN A 249 -14.14 74.77 -33.16
N GLY A 250 -13.21 73.94 -33.63
CA GLY A 250 -11.89 73.79 -33.02
C GLY A 250 -11.87 72.93 -31.75
N GLY A 251 -12.93 72.17 -31.46
CA GLY A 251 -12.96 71.22 -30.35
C GLY A 251 -11.84 70.17 -30.43
N LEU A 252 -11.31 69.79 -29.27
CA LEU A 252 -10.25 68.78 -29.17
C LEU A 252 -10.86 67.37 -29.18
N CYS A 253 -10.47 66.54 -30.14
CA CYS A 253 -10.82 65.13 -30.14
C CYS A 253 -9.92 64.36 -29.17
N GLN A 254 -10.51 63.60 -28.27
CA GLN A 254 -9.81 62.66 -27.40
C GLN A 254 -10.54 61.33 -27.29
N ILE A 255 -9.85 60.31 -26.79
CA ILE A 255 -10.45 59.00 -26.52
C ILE A 255 -10.67 58.88 -25.01
N SER A 256 -11.90 58.58 -24.62
CA SER A 256 -12.34 58.45 -23.23
C SER A 256 -13.23 57.21 -23.11
N ASN A 257 -12.92 56.30 -22.18
CA ASN A 257 -13.65 55.03 -21.98
C ASN A 257 -13.94 54.21 -23.25
N HIS A 258 -12.95 54.09 -24.15
CA HIS A 258 -13.09 53.42 -25.46
C HIS A 258 -14.12 54.07 -26.41
N THR A 259 -14.50 55.32 -26.16
CA THR A 259 -15.33 56.15 -27.03
C THR A 259 -14.58 57.41 -27.45
N ILE A 260 -14.99 58.00 -28.56
CA ILE A 260 -14.44 59.29 -29.01
C ILE A 260 -15.27 60.39 -28.35
N GLU A 261 -14.58 61.34 -27.73
CA GLU A 261 -15.18 62.47 -27.02
C GLU A 261 -14.59 63.78 -27.54
N CYS A 262 -15.45 64.78 -27.76
CA CYS A 262 -15.02 66.12 -28.14
C CYS A 262 -15.02 67.04 -26.92
N VAL A 263 -13.87 67.62 -26.61
CA VAL A 263 -13.75 68.68 -25.60
C VAL A 263 -13.91 70.02 -26.27
N CYS A 264 -15.00 70.70 -25.95
CA CYS A 264 -15.36 71.96 -26.57
C CYS A 264 -14.55 73.13 -25.98
N LEU A 265 -14.21 74.08 -26.85
CA LEU A 265 -13.65 75.36 -26.44
C LEU A 265 -14.73 76.22 -25.74
N PRO A 266 -14.34 77.18 -24.89
CA PRO A 266 -15.29 78.10 -24.27
C PRO A 266 -16.20 78.78 -25.30
N GLY A 267 -17.49 78.87 -25.00
CA GLY A 267 -18.50 79.40 -25.93
C GLY A 267 -19.13 78.36 -26.86
N TYR A 268 -18.75 77.07 -26.76
CA TYR A 268 -19.36 75.98 -27.51
C TYR A 268 -19.81 74.83 -26.60
N THR A 269 -20.87 74.14 -27.00
CA THR A 269 -21.42 72.95 -26.33
C THR A 269 -21.98 71.95 -27.36
N GLY A 270 -22.54 70.85 -26.89
CA GLY A 270 -23.00 69.74 -27.72
C GLY A 270 -21.99 68.58 -27.76
N LEU A 271 -22.41 67.45 -28.36
CA LEU A 271 -21.59 66.23 -28.41
C LEU A 271 -20.37 66.40 -29.34
N PHE A 272 -20.51 67.26 -30.34
CA PHE A 272 -19.52 67.53 -31.38
C PHE A 272 -19.10 69.00 -31.39
N CYS A 273 -19.38 69.75 -30.32
CA CYS A 273 -19.11 71.18 -30.20
C CYS A 273 -19.80 72.02 -31.28
N GLU A 274 -20.95 71.57 -31.75
CA GLU A 274 -21.73 72.15 -32.84
C GLU A 274 -22.59 73.35 -32.40
N ILE A 275 -22.88 73.47 -31.10
CA ILE A 275 -23.78 74.48 -30.56
C ILE A 275 -22.95 75.65 -30.04
N ASN A 276 -23.25 76.87 -30.48
CA ASN A 276 -22.69 78.08 -29.91
C ASN A 276 -23.50 78.48 -28.66
N ILE A 277 -22.82 78.79 -27.56
CA ILE A 277 -23.45 79.22 -26.32
C ILE A 277 -23.80 80.71 -26.47
N ASP A 278 -25.10 81.02 -26.47
CA ASP A 278 -25.54 82.41 -26.48
C ASP A 278 -25.29 83.06 -25.10
N GLU A 279 -24.21 83.81 -25.03
CA GLU A 279 -23.78 84.54 -23.84
C GLU A 279 -24.81 85.60 -23.42
N CYS A 280 -25.67 86.05 -24.35
CA CYS A 280 -26.73 87.04 -24.08
C CYS A 280 -27.86 86.48 -23.23
N TYR A 281 -28.04 85.15 -23.20
CA TYR A 281 -29.06 84.49 -22.36
C TYR A 281 -28.64 84.41 -20.88
N THR A 282 -27.34 84.35 -20.62
CA THR A 282 -26.79 84.25 -19.25
C THR A 282 -26.39 85.62 -18.68
N ARG A 283 -26.10 86.59 -19.55
CA ARG A 283 -25.84 87.99 -19.20
C ARG A 283 -26.48 88.93 -20.22
N PRO A 284 -27.79 89.23 -20.09
CA PRO A 284 -28.41 90.23 -20.95
C PRO A 284 -27.74 91.58 -20.70
N CYS A 285 -27.27 92.23 -21.76
CA CYS A 285 -26.73 93.58 -21.69
C CYS A 285 -27.80 94.52 -21.16
N SER A 286 -27.57 95.12 -19.99
CA SER A 286 -28.43 96.18 -19.45
C SER A 286 -28.26 97.43 -20.31
N SER A 287 -29.33 97.77 -21.03
CA SER A 287 -29.51 99.02 -21.78
C SER A 287 -29.49 100.26 -20.89
#